data_AF-A0A7D7LPQ2-F1
#
_entry.id   AF-A0A7D7LPQ2-F1
#
_cell.length_a   1.000
_cell.length_b   1.000
_cell.length_c   1.000
_cell.angle_alpha   90.00
_cell.angle_beta   90.00
_cell.angle_gamma   90.00
#
_symmetry.space_group_name_H-M   'P 1'
#
loop_
_entity.id
_entity.type
_entity.pdbx_description
1 polymer ?
#
loop_
_entity_poly.entity_id
_entity_poly.type
_entity_poly.pdbx_seq_one_letter_code
_entity_poly.pdbx_strand_id
1 'polypeptide(L)'
;MRQIQFIIAILTLLYCVNIYGQEDSVVKHQNNATIESHIHSKDTIYFKQIPTINAPDNNLDLKMWLPTFTALIVLFISNLVTLYKIRRDTTEAIKKDIITTKIKIERERLEKFYDPIYTTLKSNSSIFNSYGPHTFPQDSGILETEAAQVWRKLVENVIIPNNQKIENVIQQFSHLKENEDNLELYLQYLVHSESYRHFIINPNTLHKAFKYPSSFVGNVEHFRNVINERLKTTELKLTS
;
A
#
# COMPACT_ATOMS: atom_id res chain seq x y z
N MET A 1 6.14 -4.13 28.00
CA MET A 1 7.28 -3.78 28.90
C MET A 1 7.78 -2.35 28.73
N ARG A 2 8.35 -1.92 27.58
CA ARG A 2 9.01 -0.59 27.45
C ARG A 2 8.18 0.64 27.88
N GLN A 3 6.85 0.66 27.67
CA GLN A 3 6.01 1.78 28.13
C GLN A 3 5.96 1.93 29.66
N ILE A 4 5.94 0.83 30.41
CA ILE A 4 5.92 0.85 31.88
C ILE A 4 7.24 1.44 32.40
N GLN A 5 8.37 1.07 31.79
CA GLN A 5 9.69 1.62 32.14
C GLN A 5 9.78 3.13 31.90
N PHE A 6 9.14 3.65 30.85
CA PHE A 6 9.12 5.08 30.54
C PHE A 6 8.26 5.89 31.52
N ILE A 7 7.09 5.37 31.91
CA ILE A 7 6.22 5.98 32.93
C ILE A 7 6.92 5.98 34.29
N ILE A 8 7.55 4.87 34.68
CA ILE A 8 8.35 4.78 35.91
C ILE A 8 9.47 5.83 35.88
N ALA A 9 10.25 5.93 34.80
CA ALA A 9 11.33 6.91 34.70
C ALA A 9 10.85 8.37 34.86
N ILE A 10 9.69 8.73 34.30
CA ILE A 10 9.09 10.06 34.50
C ILE A 10 8.69 10.25 35.97
N LEU A 11 8.05 9.27 36.60
CA LEU A 11 7.66 9.34 38.01
C LEU A 11 8.88 9.45 38.95
N THR A 12 9.98 8.74 38.68
CA THR A 12 11.22 8.88 39.46
C THR A 12 11.83 10.27 39.29
N LEU A 13 11.81 10.83 38.09
CA LEU A 13 12.36 12.17 37.81
C LEU A 13 11.54 13.27 38.51
N LEU A 14 10.21 13.14 38.50
CA LEU A 14 9.30 14.01 39.27
C LEU A 14 9.54 13.90 40.79
N TYR A 15 9.78 12.69 41.30
CA TYR A 15 10.08 12.45 42.71
C TYR A 15 11.41 13.08 43.14
N CYS A 16 12.47 12.94 42.33
CA CYS A 16 13.77 13.55 42.61
C CYS A 16 13.72 15.09 42.64
N VAL A 17 12.94 15.72 41.76
CA VAL A 17 12.75 17.19 41.76
C VAL A 17 12.05 17.67 43.03
N ASN A 18 11.13 16.89 43.59
CA ASN A 18 10.37 17.26 44.79
C ASN A 18 11.25 17.20 46.06
N ILE A 19 12.17 16.23 46.17
CA ILE A 19 13.09 16.11 47.31
C ILE A 19 14.11 17.25 47.33
N TYR A 20 14.63 17.66 46.18
CA TYR A 20 15.66 18.71 46.09
C TYR A 20 15.20 20.13 46.49
N GLY A 21 13.90 20.31 46.78
CA GLY A 21 13.33 21.62 47.14
C GLY A 21 13.35 21.96 48.64
N GLN A 22 13.71 21.01 49.51
CA GLN A 22 13.31 21.02 50.92
C GLN A 22 14.43 21.24 51.96
N GLU A 23 15.71 21.28 51.58
CA GLU A 23 16.82 21.61 52.48
C GLU A 23 17.30 23.07 52.26
N ASP A 24 17.13 23.88 53.33
CA ASP A 24 17.89 25.08 53.74
C ASP A 24 16.99 26.23 54.24
N SER A 25 16.69 26.25 55.55
CA SER A 25 16.11 27.43 56.24
C SER A 25 16.30 27.44 57.78
N VAL A 26 17.48 27.03 58.28
CA VAL A 26 17.83 26.93 59.72
C VAL A 26 19.36 27.15 59.89
N VAL A 27 19.94 28.00 60.77
CA VAL A 27 19.42 29.09 61.64
C VAL A 27 20.53 30.12 61.98
N LYS A 28 20.13 31.28 62.52
CA LYS A 28 20.89 32.39 63.19
C LYS A 28 22.31 32.10 63.74
N HIS A 29 23.18 33.12 63.72
CA HIS A 29 23.56 33.82 64.97
C HIS A 29 24.11 35.26 64.81
N GLN A 30 23.84 36.05 65.84
CA GLN A 30 24.16 37.46 66.09
C GLN A 30 25.37 37.57 67.03
N ASN A 31 26.26 38.56 66.87
CA ASN A 31 26.96 39.28 67.96
C ASN A 31 27.88 40.43 67.49
N ASN A 32 28.17 41.36 68.42
CA ASN A 32 28.73 42.70 68.20
C ASN A 32 30.26 42.79 68.39
N ALA A 33 30.89 43.85 67.85
CA ALA A 33 32.02 44.55 68.49
C ALA A 33 32.18 45.99 67.97
N THR A 34 32.41 46.94 68.88
CA THR A 34 32.64 48.37 68.60
C THR A 34 34.12 48.72 68.79
N ILE A 35 34.72 49.54 67.91
CA ILE A 35 35.91 50.35 68.23
C ILE A 35 35.76 51.74 67.60
N GLU A 36 35.98 52.78 68.39
CA GLU A 36 36.01 54.19 67.96
C GLU A 36 37.44 54.64 67.61
N SER A 37 37.57 55.61 66.70
CA SER A 37 38.61 56.65 66.81
C SER A 37 38.26 57.90 65.99
N HIS A 38 38.22 59.06 66.65
CA HIS A 38 38.05 60.39 66.03
C HIS A 38 39.20 60.75 65.06
N ILE A 39 38.95 61.63 64.08
CA ILE A 39 39.39 63.06 64.06
C ILE A 39 39.17 63.70 62.65
N HIS A 40 38.79 64.99 62.66
CA HIS A 40 38.84 66.00 61.59
C HIS A 40 37.73 66.13 60.52
N SER A 41 36.93 67.17 60.76
CA SER A 41 36.28 68.08 59.82
C SER A 41 36.97 68.29 58.46
N LYS A 42 36.17 68.21 57.40
CA LYS A 42 36.15 69.17 56.27
C LYS A 42 34.79 69.09 55.56
N ASP A 43 34.32 70.20 55.02
CA ASP A 43 32.94 70.36 54.53
C ASP A 43 32.58 69.38 53.40
N THR A 44 31.72 68.42 53.69
CA THR A 44 31.12 67.53 52.70
C THR A 44 29.78 68.08 52.22
N ILE A 45 29.69 68.37 50.93
CA ILE A 45 28.45 68.76 50.24
C ILE A 45 27.40 67.66 50.47
N TYR A 46 26.27 68.02 51.09
CA TYR A 46 25.12 67.13 51.24
C TYR A 46 24.46 66.88 49.89
N PHE A 47 24.96 65.89 49.15
CA PHE A 47 24.18 65.26 48.11
C PHE A 47 22.98 64.57 48.77
N LYS A 48 21.79 65.13 48.50
CA LYS A 48 20.51 64.51 48.85
C LYS A 48 20.49 63.11 48.25
N GLN A 49 20.69 62.08 49.08
CA GLN A 49 20.56 60.70 48.65
C GLN A 49 19.15 60.52 48.09
N ILE A 50 19.07 60.39 46.77
CA ILE A 50 17.88 59.86 46.10
C ILE A 50 17.69 58.47 46.74
N PRO A 51 16.50 58.14 47.27
CA PRO A 51 16.28 56.82 47.82
C PRO A 51 16.64 55.81 46.73
N THR A 52 17.61 54.95 47.01
CA THR A 52 17.88 53.79 46.17
C THR A 52 16.57 53.02 46.12
N ILE A 53 15.88 53.11 44.99
CA ILE A 53 14.77 52.23 44.67
C ILE A 53 15.41 50.85 44.69
N ASN A 54 15.19 50.10 45.77
CA ASN A 54 15.64 48.73 45.89
C ASN A 54 15.18 48.05 44.60
N ALA A 55 16.13 47.53 43.81
CA ALA A 55 15.79 46.75 42.64
C ALA A 55 14.80 45.68 43.12
N PRO A 56 13.58 45.61 42.56
CA PRO A 56 12.58 44.67 43.04
C PRO A 56 13.21 43.28 42.93
N ASP A 57 13.32 42.58 44.07
CA ASP A 57 14.05 41.32 44.13
C ASP A 57 13.43 40.35 43.11
N ASN A 58 14.13 40.25 41.99
CA ASN A 58 13.72 39.53 40.81
C ASN A 58 14.18 38.07 40.85
N ASN A 59 14.35 37.54 42.07
CA ASN A 59 13.95 36.19 42.45
C ASN A 59 12.45 35.96 42.19
N LEU A 60 12.09 36.05 40.90
CA LEU A 60 10.84 35.63 40.32
C LEU A 60 10.59 34.20 40.79
N ASP A 61 9.54 33.99 41.59
CA ASP A 61 9.40 32.84 42.49
C ASP A 61 9.32 31.51 41.72
N LEU A 62 10.50 30.99 41.36
CA LEU A 62 10.67 29.87 40.46
C LEU A 62 10.04 28.60 41.06
N LYS A 63 10.03 28.50 42.39
CA LYS A 63 9.38 27.42 43.14
C LYS A 63 7.85 27.46 42.98
N MET A 64 7.25 28.65 42.90
CA MET A 64 5.80 28.81 42.66
C MET A 64 5.38 28.40 41.24
N TRP A 65 6.22 28.64 40.22
CA TRP A 65 5.92 28.31 38.83
C TRP A 65 6.39 26.91 38.38
N LEU A 66 7.29 26.27 39.12
CA LEU A 66 7.82 24.93 38.79
C LEU A 66 6.70 23.91 38.46
N PRO A 67 5.64 23.76 39.27
CA PRO A 67 4.62 22.72 39.04
C PRO A 67 3.82 22.93 37.75
N THR A 68 3.56 24.19 37.34
CA THR A 68 2.78 24.50 36.14
C THR A 68 3.60 24.23 34.88
N PHE A 69 4.89 24.59 34.88
CA PHE A 69 5.82 24.19 33.82
C PHE A 69 5.98 22.66 33.73
N THR A 70 6.08 21.96 34.86
CA THR A 70 6.13 20.49 34.89
C THR A 70 4.89 19.87 34.25
N ALA A 71 3.69 20.32 34.61
CA ALA A 71 2.44 19.83 34.02
C ALA A 71 2.37 20.10 32.50
N LEU A 72 2.79 21.29 32.06
CA LEU A 72 2.82 21.66 30.63
C LEU A 72 3.82 20.80 29.83
N ILE A 73 5.00 20.51 30.39
CA ILE A 73 6.00 19.63 29.77
C ILE A 73 5.47 18.19 29.67
N VAL A 74 4.84 17.66 30.72
CA VAL A 74 4.23 16.32 30.69
C VAL A 74 3.14 16.23 29.62
N LEU A 75 2.29 17.24 29.50
CA LEU A 75 1.24 17.30 28.47
C LEU A 75 1.85 17.41 27.06
N PHE A 76 2.90 18.21 26.87
CA PHE A 76 3.61 18.33 25.59
C PHE A 76 4.27 16.99 25.17
N ILE A 77 4.98 16.33 26.08
CA ILE A 77 5.61 15.02 25.83
C ILE A 77 4.55 13.96 25.52
N SER A 78 3.45 13.92 26.27
CA SER A 78 2.33 13.01 26.02
C SER A 78 1.77 13.18 24.61
N ASN A 79 1.47 14.42 24.21
CA ASN A 79 0.98 14.74 22.87
C ASN A 79 2.01 14.42 21.76
N LEU A 80 3.31 14.62 22.03
CA LEU A 80 4.37 14.26 21.08
C LEU A 80 4.46 12.74 20.88
N VAL A 81 4.34 11.96 21.96
CA VAL A 81 4.34 10.48 21.91
C VAL A 81 3.10 9.95 21.19
N THR A 82 1.91 10.49 21.44
CA THR A 82 0.69 10.08 20.73
C THR A 82 0.76 10.43 19.24
N LEU A 83 1.21 11.63 18.88
CA LEU A 83 1.42 12.02 17.48
C LEU A 83 2.46 11.13 16.76
N TYR A 84 3.56 10.79 17.44
CA TYR A 84 4.57 9.88 16.87
C TYR A 84 4.00 8.48 16.62
N LYS A 85 3.23 7.95 17.59
CA LYS A 85 2.56 6.65 17.44
C LYS A 85 1.56 6.67 16.28
N ILE A 86 0.68 7.69 16.21
CA ILE A 86 -0.28 7.84 15.12
C ILE A 86 0.42 7.88 13.76
N ARG A 87 1.49 8.68 13.60
CA ARG A 87 2.25 8.73 12.35
C ARG A 87 2.80 7.36 11.95
N ARG A 88 3.35 6.60 12.90
CA ARG A 88 3.87 5.25 12.64
C ARG A 88 2.73 4.32 12.21
N ASP A 89 1.68 4.21 13.02
CA ASP A 89 0.54 3.31 12.77
C ASP A 89 -0.12 3.64 11.41
N THR A 90 -0.28 4.92 11.07
CA THR A 90 -0.77 5.38 9.76
C THR A 90 0.15 4.96 8.61
N THR A 91 1.48 5.05 8.74
CA THR A 91 2.38 4.60 7.67
C THR A 91 2.39 3.07 7.48
N GLU A 92 2.19 2.30 8.55
CA GLU A 92 2.06 0.84 8.46
C GLU A 92 0.71 0.45 7.83
N ALA A 93 -0.38 1.16 8.16
CA ALA A 93 -1.69 0.98 7.55
C ALA A 93 -1.71 1.32 6.05
N ILE A 94 -1.17 2.47 5.64
CA ILE A 94 -1.10 2.90 4.23
C ILE A 94 -0.31 1.88 3.39
N LYS A 95 0.81 1.34 3.91
CA LYS A 95 1.58 0.30 3.21
C LYS A 95 0.76 -0.96 2.97
N LYS A 96 0.03 -1.43 3.98
CA LYS A 96 -0.85 -2.61 3.86
C LYS A 96 -2.00 -2.37 2.87
N ASP A 97 -2.58 -1.18 2.87
CA ASP A 97 -3.68 -0.82 1.97
C ASP A 97 -3.22 -0.74 0.50
N ILE A 98 -2.05 -0.15 0.23
CA ILE A 98 -1.43 -0.14 -1.11
C ILE A 98 -1.15 -1.57 -1.61
N ILE A 99 -0.59 -2.44 -0.76
CA ILE A 99 -0.32 -3.85 -1.11
C ILE A 99 -1.63 -4.60 -1.38
N THR A 100 -2.65 -4.42 -0.54
CA THR A 100 -3.96 -5.06 -0.68
C THR A 100 -4.68 -4.60 -1.94
N THR A 101 -4.63 -3.31 -2.24
CA THR A 101 -5.18 -2.73 -3.48
C THR A 101 -4.46 -3.29 -4.71
N LYS A 102 -3.13 -3.43 -4.67
CA LYS A 102 -2.37 -4.07 -5.77
C LYS A 102 -2.79 -5.53 -5.97
N ILE A 103 -2.88 -6.32 -4.90
CA ILE A 103 -3.36 -7.72 -4.94
C ILE A 103 -4.75 -7.79 -5.58
N LYS A 104 -5.66 -6.89 -5.19
CA LYS A 104 -7.02 -6.81 -5.74
C LYS A 104 -7.01 -6.55 -7.25
N ILE A 105 -6.21 -5.59 -7.72
CA ILE A 105 -6.09 -5.26 -9.15
C ILE A 105 -5.53 -6.46 -9.94
N GLU A 106 -4.44 -7.08 -9.49
CA GLU A 106 -3.82 -8.20 -10.21
C GLU A 106 -4.75 -9.44 -10.24
N ARG A 107 -5.53 -9.70 -9.17
CA ARG A 107 -6.61 -10.71 -9.18
C ARG A 107 -7.73 -10.36 -10.14
N GLU A 108 -8.20 -9.12 -10.14
CA GLU A 108 -9.26 -8.66 -11.04
C GLU A 108 -8.86 -8.79 -12.52
N ARG A 109 -7.58 -8.52 -12.85
CA ARG A 109 -7.01 -8.77 -14.19
C ARG A 109 -7.02 -10.24 -14.57
N LEU A 110 -6.65 -11.14 -13.67
CA LEU A 110 -6.73 -12.59 -13.91
C LEU A 110 -8.18 -13.03 -14.10
N GLU A 111 -9.02 -12.82 -13.10
CA GLU A 111 -10.39 -13.33 -13.02
C GLU A 111 -11.30 -12.81 -14.15
N LYS A 112 -11.17 -11.53 -14.56
CA LYS A 112 -12.05 -10.93 -15.56
C LYS A 112 -11.51 -10.93 -16.99
N PHE A 113 -10.19 -10.95 -17.18
CA PHE A 113 -9.58 -10.82 -18.49
C PHE A 113 -8.80 -12.07 -18.91
N TYR A 114 -7.71 -12.42 -18.21
CA TYR A 114 -6.81 -13.49 -18.68
C TYR A 114 -7.38 -14.90 -18.49
N ASP A 115 -8.00 -15.23 -17.35
CA ASP A 115 -8.54 -16.57 -17.08
C ASP A 115 -9.74 -16.94 -17.98
N PRO A 116 -10.73 -16.07 -18.22
CA PRO A 116 -11.83 -16.37 -19.15
C PRO A 116 -11.35 -16.61 -20.58
N ILE A 117 -10.41 -15.80 -21.08
CA ILE A 117 -9.83 -15.95 -22.41
C ILE A 117 -9.04 -17.27 -22.49
N TYR A 118 -8.11 -17.48 -21.55
CA TYR A 118 -7.25 -18.66 -21.53
C TYR A 118 -8.02 -19.98 -21.44
N THR A 119 -8.99 -20.06 -20.52
CA THR A 119 -9.83 -21.26 -20.33
C THR A 119 -10.64 -21.56 -21.57
N THR A 120 -11.21 -20.53 -22.22
CA THR A 120 -12.00 -20.69 -23.43
C THR A 120 -11.14 -21.12 -24.63
N LEU A 121 -9.93 -20.57 -24.78
CA LEU A 121 -8.96 -20.99 -25.80
C LEU A 121 -8.51 -22.45 -25.61
N LYS A 122 -8.17 -22.87 -24.37
CA LYS A 122 -7.79 -24.25 -24.08
C LYS A 122 -8.97 -25.23 -24.28
N SER A 123 -10.20 -24.82 -23.96
CA SER A 123 -11.41 -25.59 -24.25
C SER A 123 -11.59 -25.81 -25.76
N ASN A 124 -11.51 -24.75 -26.57
CA ASN A 124 -11.59 -24.84 -28.03
C ASN A 124 -10.45 -25.71 -28.60
N SER A 125 -9.22 -25.58 -28.08
CA SER A 125 -8.10 -26.43 -28.49
C SER A 125 -8.30 -27.90 -28.13
N SER A 126 -8.87 -28.21 -26.96
CA SER A 126 -9.19 -29.59 -26.56
C SER A 126 -10.24 -30.20 -27.49
N ILE A 127 -11.32 -29.46 -27.79
CA ILE A 127 -12.38 -29.88 -28.70
C ILE A 127 -11.82 -30.12 -30.11
N PHE A 128 -11.00 -29.20 -30.63
CA PHE A 128 -10.33 -29.38 -31.92
C PHE A 128 -9.45 -30.64 -31.91
N ASN A 129 -8.61 -30.82 -30.90
CA ASN A 129 -7.70 -31.97 -30.82
C ASN A 129 -8.43 -33.32 -30.76
N SER A 130 -9.61 -33.39 -30.13
CA SER A 130 -10.40 -34.61 -29.95
C SER A 130 -11.38 -34.92 -31.09
N TYR A 131 -11.96 -33.91 -31.74
CA TYR A 131 -13.06 -34.07 -32.71
C TYR A 131 -12.81 -33.35 -34.05
N GLY A 132 -11.65 -32.73 -34.23
CA GLY A 132 -11.30 -31.96 -35.41
C GLY A 132 -11.02 -32.83 -36.65
N PRO A 133 -10.88 -32.21 -37.84
CA PRO A 133 -10.75 -32.94 -39.11
C PRO A 133 -9.58 -33.93 -39.19
N HIS A 134 -8.55 -33.81 -38.35
CA HIS A 134 -7.43 -34.74 -38.29
C HIS A 134 -7.76 -36.06 -37.56
N THR A 135 -8.89 -36.17 -36.86
CA THR A 135 -9.34 -37.42 -36.22
C THR A 135 -10.33 -38.20 -37.07
N PHE A 136 -10.63 -37.75 -38.30
CA PHE A 136 -11.61 -38.41 -39.17
C PHE A 136 -11.04 -39.72 -39.75
N PRO A 137 -11.82 -40.81 -39.77
CA PRO A 137 -11.36 -42.10 -40.30
C PRO A 137 -11.31 -42.07 -41.83
N GLN A 138 -10.13 -42.34 -42.41
CA GLN A 138 -9.89 -42.18 -43.85
C GLN A 138 -10.50 -43.28 -44.73
N ASP A 139 -10.75 -44.47 -44.18
CA ASP A 139 -11.17 -45.66 -44.95
C ASP A 139 -12.68 -45.92 -44.94
N SER A 140 -13.49 -45.03 -44.38
CA SER A 140 -14.91 -45.28 -44.11
C SER A 140 -15.77 -44.03 -44.31
N GLY A 141 -16.17 -43.76 -45.55
CA GLY A 141 -16.91 -42.53 -45.92
C GLY A 141 -18.21 -42.26 -45.15
N ILE A 142 -18.86 -43.30 -44.60
CA ILE A 142 -20.02 -43.14 -43.70
C ILE A 142 -19.57 -42.52 -42.35
N LEU A 143 -18.56 -43.11 -41.69
CA LEU A 143 -18.05 -42.61 -40.42
C LEU A 143 -17.33 -41.26 -40.57
N GLU A 144 -16.69 -41.00 -41.71
CA GLU A 144 -16.16 -39.69 -42.06
C GLU A 144 -17.29 -38.64 -42.13
N THR A 145 -18.40 -38.98 -42.78
CA THR A 145 -19.57 -38.10 -42.89
C THR A 145 -20.20 -37.83 -41.52
N GLU A 146 -20.32 -38.84 -40.65
CA GLU A 146 -20.81 -38.70 -39.29
C GLU A 146 -19.88 -37.84 -38.43
N ALA A 147 -18.56 -38.09 -38.48
CA ALA A 147 -17.55 -37.29 -37.78
C ALA A 147 -17.58 -35.82 -38.24
N ALA A 148 -17.70 -35.58 -39.55
CA ALA A 148 -17.82 -34.23 -40.11
C ALA A 148 -19.12 -33.50 -39.66
N GLN A 149 -20.23 -34.23 -39.49
CA GLN A 149 -21.46 -33.66 -38.94
C GLN A 149 -21.34 -33.34 -37.43
N VAL A 150 -20.70 -34.21 -36.65
CA VAL A 150 -20.42 -33.95 -35.22
C VAL A 150 -19.49 -32.75 -35.08
N TRP A 151 -18.42 -32.68 -35.86
CA TRP A 151 -17.50 -31.55 -35.90
C TRP A 151 -18.22 -30.24 -36.23
N ARG A 152 -19.06 -30.22 -37.28
CA ARG A 152 -19.85 -29.03 -37.64
C ARG A 152 -20.74 -28.56 -36.48
N LYS A 153 -21.45 -29.48 -35.82
CA LYS A 153 -22.27 -29.16 -34.64
C LYS A 153 -21.43 -28.62 -33.47
N LEU A 154 -20.22 -29.14 -33.24
CA LEU A 154 -19.32 -28.62 -32.20
C LEU A 154 -18.78 -27.22 -32.55
N VAL A 155 -18.50 -26.95 -33.83
CA VAL A 155 -18.09 -25.62 -34.29
C VAL A 155 -19.22 -24.60 -34.06
N GLU A 156 -20.43 -24.93 -34.51
CA GLU A 156 -21.61 -24.06 -34.41
C GLU A 156 -22.06 -23.80 -32.97
N ASN A 157 -22.13 -24.84 -32.13
CA ASN A 157 -22.71 -24.74 -30.79
C ASN A 157 -21.68 -24.46 -29.68
N VAL A 158 -20.38 -24.64 -29.94
CA VAL A 158 -19.34 -24.46 -28.91
C VAL A 158 -18.25 -23.48 -29.36
N ILE A 159 -17.56 -23.73 -30.47
CA ILE A 159 -16.37 -22.94 -30.85
C ILE A 159 -16.74 -21.51 -31.21
N ILE A 160 -17.78 -21.29 -32.03
CA ILE A 160 -18.24 -19.94 -32.41
C ILE A 160 -18.73 -19.16 -31.17
N PRO A 161 -19.65 -19.68 -30.33
CA PRO A 161 -20.03 -19.03 -29.07
C PRO A 161 -18.86 -18.77 -28.11
N ASN A 162 -17.86 -19.65 -28.09
CA ASN A 162 -16.66 -19.47 -27.28
C ASN A 162 -15.76 -18.34 -27.80
N ASN A 163 -15.56 -18.23 -29.12
CA ASN A 163 -14.84 -17.09 -29.68
C ASN A 163 -15.59 -15.77 -29.40
N GLN A 164 -16.93 -15.76 -29.49
CA GLN A 164 -17.75 -14.60 -29.10
C GLN A 164 -17.61 -14.23 -27.62
N LYS A 165 -17.47 -15.21 -26.70
CA LYS A 165 -17.14 -14.92 -25.29
C LYS A 165 -15.78 -14.22 -25.17
N ILE A 166 -14.77 -14.65 -25.93
CA ILE A 166 -13.45 -14.02 -25.95
C ILE A 166 -13.55 -12.59 -26.50
N GLU A 167 -14.24 -12.37 -27.61
CA GLU A 167 -14.51 -11.02 -28.16
C GLU A 167 -15.14 -10.09 -27.12
N ASN A 168 -16.20 -10.56 -26.44
CA ASN A 168 -16.88 -9.79 -25.39
C ASN A 168 -15.94 -9.44 -24.22
N VAL A 169 -15.11 -10.38 -23.76
CA VAL A 169 -14.13 -10.12 -22.69
C VAL A 169 -13.09 -9.09 -23.14
N ILE A 170 -12.59 -9.18 -24.37
CA ILE A 170 -11.64 -8.22 -24.95
C ILE A 170 -12.27 -6.82 -25.01
N GLN A 171 -13.51 -6.70 -25.47
CA GLN A 171 -14.21 -5.41 -25.57
C GLN A 171 -14.51 -4.80 -24.19
N GLN A 172 -15.06 -5.58 -23.25
CA GLN A 172 -15.47 -5.09 -21.93
C GLN A 172 -14.30 -4.81 -20.99
N PHE A 173 -13.26 -5.65 -21.02
CA PHE A 173 -12.19 -5.67 -20.02
C PHE A 173 -10.81 -5.33 -20.60
N SER A 174 -10.73 -4.74 -21.80
CA SER A 174 -9.49 -4.22 -22.41
C SER A 174 -8.64 -3.34 -21.48
N HIS A 175 -9.27 -2.58 -20.59
CA HIS A 175 -8.61 -1.75 -19.57
C HIS A 175 -7.89 -2.54 -18.46
N LEU A 176 -8.15 -3.85 -18.34
CA LEU A 176 -7.47 -4.78 -17.43
C LEU A 176 -6.29 -5.50 -18.09
N LYS A 177 -6.06 -5.30 -19.40
CA LYS A 177 -4.85 -5.79 -20.08
C LYS A 177 -3.60 -5.23 -19.40
N GLU A 178 -2.55 -6.03 -19.32
CA GLU A 178 -1.25 -5.56 -18.84
C GLU A 178 -0.66 -4.50 -19.78
N ASN A 179 0.11 -3.55 -19.26
CA ASN A 179 0.62 -2.43 -20.07
C ASN A 179 1.58 -2.89 -21.18
N GLU A 180 2.47 -3.83 -20.85
CA GLU A 180 3.49 -4.39 -21.75
C GLU A 180 2.91 -5.40 -22.77
N ASP A 181 1.62 -5.71 -22.67
CA ASP A 181 0.95 -6.71 -23.52
C ASP A 181 0.58 -6.15 -24.90
N ASN A 182 0.80 -6.94 -25.94
CA ASN A 182 0.67 -6.51 -27.32
C ASN A 182 -0.80 -6.45 -27.79
N LEU A 183 -1.38 -5.25 -27.78
CA LEU A 183 -2.74 -4.96 -28.25
C LEU A 183 -3.03 -5.48 -29.67
N GLU A 184 -2.03 -5.46 -30.57
CA GLU A 184 -2.19 -5.87 -31.96
C GLU A 184 -2.62 -7.35 -32.07
N LEU A 185 -2.14 -8.23 -31.17
CA LEU A 185 -2.53 -9.65 -31.17
C LEU A 185 -4.01 -9.84 -30.80
N TYR A 186 -4.58 -8.95 -29.97
CA TYR A 186 -6.01 -8.95 -29.65
C TYR A 186 -6.83 -8.48 -30.84
N LEU A 187 -6.42 -7.42 -31.54
CA LEU A 187 -7.09 -6.93 -32.74
C LEU A 187 -7.07 -7.98 -33.87
N GLN A 188 -5.92 -8.62 -34.07
CA GLN A 188 -5.79 -9.76 -35.00
C GLN A 188 -6.68 -10.93 -34.61
N TYR A 189 -6.84 -11.23 -33.32
CA TYR A 189 -7.78 -12.25 -32.86
C TYR A 189 -9.25 -11.88 -33.13
N LEU A 190 -9.65 -10.61 -32.94
CA LEU A 190 -11.02 -10.16 -33.27
C LEU A 190 -11.31 -10.31 -34.77
N VAL A 191 -10.40 -9.85 -35.64
CA VAL A 191 -10.51 -10.03 -37.10
C VAL A 191 -10.54 -11.51 -37.48
N HIS A 192 -9.74 -12.35 -36.80
CA HIS A 192 -9.73 -13.79 -37.01
C HIS A 192 -11.08 -14.42 -36.61
N SER A 193 -11.58 -14.16 -35.40
CA SER A 193 -12.84 -14.74 -34.92
C SER A 193 -14.02 -14.41 -35.85
N GLU A 194 -14.13 -13.15 -36.27
CA GLU A 194 -15.17 -12.73 -37.22
C GLU A 194 -15.01 -13.37 -38.60
N SER A 195 -13.78 -13.40 -39.14
CA SER A 195 -13.49 -14.07 -40.41
C SER A 195 -13.84 -15.57 -40.34
N TYR A 196 -13.51 -16.25 -39.23
CA TYR A 196 -13.84 -17.65 -39.00
C TYR A 196 -15.35 -17.88 -39.02
N ARG A 197 -16.11 -17.06 -38.29
CA ARG A 197 -17.57 -17.09 -38.26
C ARG A 197 -18.16 -16.96 -39.67
N HIS A 198 -17.64 -16.02 -40.47
CA HIS A 198 -18.06 -15.86 -41.87
C HIS A 198 -17.69 -17.05 -42.77
N PHE A 199 -16.51 -17.66 -42.61
CA PHE A 199 -16.10 -18.84 -43.39
C PHE A 199 -16.89 -20.12 -43.06
N ILE A 200 -17.33 -20.30 -41.81
CA ILE A 200 -18.19 -21.44 -41.44
C ILE A 200 -19.59 -21.30 -42.06
N ILE A 201 -20.14 -20.09 -42.09
CA ILE A 201 -21.45 -19.81 -42.72
C ILE A 201 -21.34 -19.86 -44.26
N ASN A 202 -20.25 -19.34 -44.84
CA ASN A 202 -20.02 -19.28 -46.28
C ASN A 202 -18.67 -19.92 -46.65
N PRO A 203 -18.59 -21.27 -46.72
CA PRO A 203 -17.36 -21.97 -47.05
C PRO A 203 -16.84 -21.58 -48.44
N ASN A 204 -15.59 -21.10 -48.50
CA ASN A 204 -14.91 -20.75 -49.74
C ASN A 204 -13.47 -21.29 -49.74
N THR A 205 -12.78 -21.14 -50.86
CA THR A 205 -11.40 -21.63 -51.03
C THR A 205 -10.38 -20.91 -50.14
N LEU A 206 -10.65 -19.67 -49.72
CA LEU A 206 -9.78 -18.89 -48.83
C LEU A 206 -9.73 -19.45 -47.41
N HIS A 207 -10.76 -20.17 -46.96
CA HIS A 207 -10.76 -20.84 -45.66
C HIS A 207 -9.56 -21.79 -45.46
N LYS A 208 -9.00 -22.36 -46.55
CA LYS A 208 -7.78 -23.21 -46.46
C LYS A 208 -6.51 -22.45 -46.06
N ALA A 209 -6.44 -21.13 -46.31
CA ALA A 209 -5.33 -20.29 -45.88
C ALA A 209 -5.47 -19.80 -44.43
N PHE A 210 -6.62 -20.05 -43.80
CA PHE A 210 -7.01 -19.47 -42.54
C PHE A 210 -6.42 -20.25 -41.35
N LYS A 211 -5.33 -19.72 -40.78
CA LYS A 211 -4.60 -20.37 -39.68
C LYS A 211 -5.02 -19.84 -38.32
N TYR A 212 -5.10 -20.73 -37.34
CA TYR A 212 -5.35 -20.40 -35.94
C TYR A 212 -4.21 -19.53 -35.34
N PRO A 213 -4.51 -18.46 -34.58
CA PRO A 213 -3.53 -17.50 -34.10
C PRO A 213 -2.79 -18.04 -32.87
N SER A 214 -1.83 -18.93 -33.10
CA SER A 214 -0.99 -19.52 -32.04
C SER A 214 -0.21 -18.47 -31.23
N SER A 215 0.19 -17.38 -31.87
CA SER A 215 0.82 -16.21 -31.23
C SER A 215 -0.06 -15.59 -30.14
N PHE A 216 -1.37 -15.45 -30.40
CA PHE A 216 -2.32 -14.92 -29.43
C PHE A 216 -2.45 -15.82 -28.20
N VAL A 217 -2.54 -17.15 -28.39
CA VAL A 217 -2.62 -18.10 -27.26
C VAL A 217 -1.37 -18.05 -26.40
N GLY A 218 -0.18 -18.08 -27.02
CA GLY A 218 1.09 -17.98 -26.29
C GLY A 218 1.25 -16.66 -25.53
N ASN A 219 0.75 -15.56 -26.10
CA ASN A 219 0.74 -14.25 -25.47
C ASN A 219 -0.16 -14.21 -24.21
N VAL A 220 -1.41 -14.67 -24.33
CA VAL A 220 -2.35 -14.76 -23.20
C VAL A 220 -1.78 -15.67 -22.10
N GLU A 221 -1.22 -16.82 -22.46
CA GLU A 221 -0.59 -17.77 -21.53
C GLU A 221 0.64 -17.15 -20.82
N HIS A 222 1.46 -16.39 -21.54
CA HIS A 222 2.61 -15.67 -20.98
C HIS A 222 2.17 -14.63 -19.94
N PHE A 223 1.32 -13.66 -20.31
CA PHE A 223 0.92 -12.59 -19.38
C PHE A 223 0.13 -13.12 -18.18
N ARG A 224 -0.73 -14.13 -18.39
CA ARG A 224 -1.39 -14.85 -17.29
C ARG A 224 -0.39 -15.39 -16.28
N ASN A 225 0.70 -16.02 -16.73
CA ASN A 225 1.72 -16.56 -15.84
C ASN A 225 2.52 -15.45 -15.14
N VAL A 226 2.87 -14.38 -15.86
CA VAL A 226 3.58 -13.21 -15.28
C VAL A 226 2.75 -12.52 -14.18
N ILE A 227 1.43 -12.40 -14.34
CA ILE A 227 0.55 -11.82 -13.31
C ILE A 227 0.42 -12.79 -12.12
N ASN A 228 0.28 -14.10 -12.36
CA ASN A 228 0.25 -15.10 -11.28
C ASN A 228 1.52 -15.07 -10.40
N GLU A 229 2.72 -14.96 -10.99
CA GLU A 229 3.96 -14.86 -10.20
C GLU A 229 4.09 -13.50 -9.48
N ARG A 230 3.61 -12.40 -10.08
CA ARG A 230 3.50 -11.10 -9.40
C ARG A 230 2.52 -11.14 -8.22
N LEU A 231 1.42 -11.87 -8.36
CA LEU A 231 0.43 -12.04 -7.31
C LEU A 231 1.03 -12.81 -6.13
N LYS A 232 1.60 -14.02 -6.36
CA LYS A 232 2.29 -14.83 -5.35
C LYS A 232 3.37 -14.04 -4.61
N THR A 233 4.24 -13.34 -5.35
CA THR A 233 5.32 -12.54 -4.74
C THR A 233 4.85 -11.30 -4.00
N THR A 234 3.64 -10.80 -4.26
CA THR A 234 3.02 -9.70 -3.53
C THR A 234 2.26 -10.21 -2.29
N GLU A 235 1.62 -11.37 -2.37
CA GLU A 235 0.97 -12.04 -1.23
C GLU A 235 1.99 -12.48 -0.17
N LEU A 236 3.15 -13.02 -0.58
CA LEU A 236 4.26 -13.34 0.33
C LEU A 236 4.80 -12.12 1.09
N LYS A 237 4.76 -10.93 0.49
CA LYS A 237 5.17 -9.66 1.14
C LYS A 237 4.11 -9.10 2.11
N LEU A 238 2.90 -9.63 2.09
CA LEU A 238 1.84 -9.27 3.03
C LEU A 238 1.84 -10.17 4.28
N THR A 239 2.35 -11.40 4.15
CA THR A 239 2.45 -12.38 5.23
C THR A 239 3.80 -12.37 5.97
N SER A 240 4.85 -11.80 5.36
CA SER A 240 6.17 -11.56 5.96
C SER A 240 6.24 -10.29 6.81
#